data_AF-A0A7S6RCY8-F1
#
_entry.id   AF-A0A7S6RCY8-F1
#
_cell.length_a   1.000
_cell.length_b   1.000
_cell.length_c   1.000
_cell.angle_alpha   90.00
_cell.angle_beta   90.00
_cell.angle_gamma   90.00
#
_symmetry.space_group_name_H-M   'P 1'
#
loop_
_entity.id
_entity.type
_entity.pdbx_description
1 polymer ?
#
loop_
_entity_poly.entity_id
_entity_poly.type
_entity_poly.pdbx_seq_one_letter_code
_entity_poly.pdbx_strand_id
1 'polypeptide(L)'
;MIAEHILAKEFTRVVTQYYPTLGELLDGCHVKVITCFWGRPARRLQYIGIYCCEEILPHVQAQKHILRELAHNMGLVEVVCMNAKRLLRDPMSKLKQTNPRLWLELQWVTTK
;
A
#
# COMPACT_ATOMS: atom_id res chain seq x y z
N MET A 1 7.08 9.80 10.29
CA MET A 1 6.14 10.95 10.33
C MET A 1 4.77 10.46 10.77
N ILE A 2 4.08 11.22 11.62
CA ILE A 2 2.76 10.84 12.16
C ILE A 2 1.64 10.95 11.09
N ALA A 3 1.79 11.82 10.10
CA ALA A 3 0.76 12.03 9.08
C ALA A 3 0.53 10.83 8.14
N GLU A 4 1.57 10.09 7.76
CA GLU A 4 1.47 9.02 6.75
C GLU A 4 0.70 7.80 7.25
N HIS A 5 0.88 7.43 8.53
CA HIS A 5 0.15 6.30 9.11
C HIS A 5 -1.32 6.64 9.36
N ILE A 6 -1.62 7.91 9.70
CA ILE A 6 -3.01 8.38 9.84
C ILE A 6 -3.70 8.31 8.49
N LEU A 7 -3.04 8.79 7.42
CA LEU A 7 -3.62 8.76 6.08
C LEU A 7 -3.87 7.33 5.57
N ALA A 8 -2.94 6.39 5.83
CA ALA A 8 -3.17 4.98 5.53
C ALA A 8 -4.37 4.41 6.30
N LYS A 9 -4.51 4.74 7.59
CA LYS A 9 -5.62 4.28 8.43
C LYS A 9 -6.96 4.85 7.98
N GLU A 10 -6.99 6.13 7.62
CA GLU A 10 -8.19 6.78 7.08
C GLU A 10 -8.59 6.20 5.73
N PHE A 11 -7.62 5.93 4.85
CA PHE A 11 -7.88 5.24 3.59
C PHE A 11 -8.54 3.87 3.83
N THR A 12 -7.95 3.04 4.70
CA THR A 12 -8.54 1.74 5.04
C THR A 12 -9.93 1.91 5.65
N ARG A 13 -10.14 2.88 6.55
CA ARG A 13 -11.45 3.14 7.16
C ARG A 13 -12.52 3.49 6.12
N VAL A 14 -12.21 4.38 5.19
CA VAL A 14 -13.11 4.76 4.10
C VAL A 14 -13.40 3.56 3.20
N VAL A 15 -12.39 2.79 2.81
CA VAL A 15 -12.60 1.58 2.02
C VAL A 15 -13.54 0.61 2.73
N THR A 16 -13.30 0.30 4.00
CA THR A 16 -14.14 -0.62 4.78
C THR A 16 -15.58 -0.12 4.93
N GLN A 17 -15.77 1.21 5.06
CA GLN A 17 -17.10 1.80 5.24
C GLN A 17 -17.94 1.79 3.96
N TYR A 18 -17.34 2.12 2.82
CA TYR A 18 -18.06 2.23 1.54
C TYR A 18 -18.05 0.92 0.73
N TYR A 19 -17.03 0.07 0.91
CA TYR A 19 -16.81 -1.16 0.16
C TYR A 19 -16.39 -2.30 1.12
N PRO A 20 -17.32 -2.87 1.89
CA PRO A 20 -17.00 -3.85 2.94
C PRO A 20 -16.25 -5.09 2.42
N THR A 21 -16.64 -5.60 1.25
CA THR A 21 -15.95 -6.72 0.58
C THR A 21 -14.49 -6.38 0.22
N LEU A 22 -14.21 -5.13 -0.10
CA LEU A 22 -12.85 -4.65 -0.35
C LEU A 22 -12.07 -4.46 0.94
N GLY A 23 -12.76 -4.04 2.01
CA GLY A 23 -12.22 -3.96 3.36
C GLY A 23 -11.71 -5.31 3.86
N GLU A 24 -12.49 -6.38 3.64
CA GLU A 24 -12.08 -7.76 3.98
C GLU A 24 -10.81 -8.19 3.22
N LEU A 25 -10.73 -7.88 1.92
CA LEU A 25 -9.52 -8.15 1.13
C LEU A 25 -8.30 -7.36 1.65
N LEU A 26 -8.51 -6.12 2.11
CA LEU A 26 -7.43 -5.28 2.65
C LEU A 26 -6.96 -5.70 4.04
N ASP A 27 -7.77 -6.41 4.83
CA ASP A 27 -7.37 -6.89 6.16
C ASP A 27 -6.23 -7.94 6.09
N GLY A 28 -6.18 -8.66 4.97
CA GLY A 28 -5.08 -9.55 4.60
C GLY A 28 -3.86 -8.84 4.00
N CYS A 29 -3.93 -7.53 3.76
CA CYS A 29 -2.85 -6.75 3.13
C CYS A 29 -2.25 -5.72 4.10
N HIS A 30 -1.04 -5.26 3.79
CA HIS A 30 -0.43 -4.13 4.47
C HIS A 30 -0.52 -2.87 3.60
N VAL A 31 -1.20 -1.85 4.11
CA VAL A 31 -1.40 -0.58 3.42
C VAL A 31 -0.43 0.46 3.98
N LYS A 32 0.28 1.16 3.10
CA LYS A 32 1.27 2.17 3.47
C LYS A 32 1.28 3.33 2.50
N VAL A 33 1.42 4.54 3.03
CA VAL A 33 1.66 5.73 2.19
C VAL A 33 3.14 5.82 1.83
N ILE A 34 3.43 5.96 0.54
CA ILE A 34 4.76 6.15 -0.01
C ILE A 34 4.86 7.59 -0.48
N THR A 35 5.72 8.38 0.16
CA THR A 35 5.98 9.77 -0.23
C THR A 35 7.25 9.83 -1.07
N CYS A 36 7.15 10.39 -2.27
CA CYS A 36 8.26 10.64 -3.19
C CYS A 36 8.34 12.14 -3.50
N PHE A 37 9.55 12.68 -3.66
CA PHE A 37 9.76 14.04 -4.13
C PHE A 37 10.32 13.99 -5.55
N TRP A 38 9.64 14.63 -6.49
CA TRP A 38 10.03 14.60 -7.91
C TRP A 38 10.03 15.99 -8.53
N GLY A 39 10.97 16.25 -9.46
CA GLY A 39 11.04 17.48 -10.25
C GLY A 39 11.90 18.61 -9.66
N ARG A 40 11.97 19.74 -10.39
CA ARG A 40 12.58 21.01 -9.98
C ARG A 40 11.63 22.17 -10.33
N PRO A 41 10.98 22.82 -9.34
CA PRO A 41 11.06 22.57 -7.91
C PRO A 41 10.44 21.22 -7.50
N ALA A 42 10.91 20.65 -6.39
CA ALA A 42 10.50 19.33 -5.92
C ALA A 42 9.00 19.35 -5.53
N ARG A 43 8.19 18.61 -6.28
CA ARG A 43 6.79 18.35 -5.93
C ARG A 43 6.72 17.11 -5.06
N ARG A 44 5.94 17.21 -3.98
CA ARG A 44 5.62 16.08 -3.10
C ARG A 44 4.51 15.25 -3.75
N LEU A 45 4.82 13.99 -4.03
CA LEU A 45 3.89 13.00 -4.58
C LEU A 45 3.65 11.93 -3.52
N GLN A 46 2.39 11.61 -3.25
CA GLN A 46 2.02 10.60 -2.26
C GLN A 46 1.23 9.50 -2.95
N TYR A 47 1.66 8.27 -2.74
CA TYR A 47 1.06 7.06 -3.28
C TYR A 47 0.59 6.16 -2.16
N ILE A 48 -0.38 5.31 -2.43
CA ILE A 48 -0.71 4.19 -1.54
C ILE A 48 -0.08 2.92 -2.10
N GLY A 49 0.82 2.33 -1.32
CA GLY A 49 1.31 0.98 -1.51
C GLY A 49 0.43 -0.01 -0.77
N ILE A 50 -0.18 -0.93 -1.50
CA ILE A 50 -0.90 -2.08 -0.93
C ILE A 50 -0.05 -3.31 -1.16
N TYR A 51 0.44 -3.90 -0.08
CA TYR A 51 1.26 -5.11 -0.12
C TYR A 51 0.42 -6.31 0.27
N CYS A 52 0.26 -7.26 -0.66
CA CYS A 52 -0.60 -8.43 -0.48
C CYS A 52 0.17 -9.72 -0.79
N CYS A 53 -0.40 -10.85 -0.34
CA CYS A 53 0.00 -12.19 -0.77
C CYS A 53 -0.36 -12.43 -2.24
N GLU A 54 0.30 -13.42 -2.85
CA GLU A 54 0.15 -13.74 -4.28
C GLU A 54 -1.27 -14.15 -4.66
N GLU A 55 -1.98 -14.82 -3.75
CA GLU A 55 -3.36 -15.28 -3.93
C GLU A 55 -4.37 -14.12 -3.91
N ILE A 56 -4.13 -13.10 -3.08
CA ILE A 56 -5.03 -11.95 -2.89
C ILE A 56 -4.80 -10.88 -3.97
N LEU A 57 -3.59 -10.82 -4.53
CA LEU A 57 -3.19 -9.78 -5.48
C LEU A 57 -4.12 -9.66 -6.70
N PRO A 58 -4.57 -10.73 -7.37
CA PRO A 58 -5.49 -10.63 -8.51
C PRO A 58 -6.84 -10.03 -8.11
N HIS A 59 -7.34 -10.37 -6.92
CA HIS A 59 -8.61 -9.86 -6.41
C HIS A 59 -8.54 -8.36 -6.13
N VAL A 60 -7.44 -7.89 -5.53
CA VAL A 60 -7.20 -6.47 -5.30
C VAL A 60 -6.98 -5.72 -6.62
N GLN A 61 -6.28 -6.33 -7.58
CA GLN A 61 -6.07 -5.74 -8.91
C GLN A 61 -7.37 -5.58 -9.71
N ALA A 62 -8.31 -6.53 -9.60
CA ALA A 62 -9.61 -6.43 -10.24
C ALA A 62 -10.39 -5.18 -9.77
N GLN A 63 -10.17 -4.76 -8.52
CA GLN A 63 -10.82 -3.61 -7.90
C GLN A 63 -9.95 -2.35 -7.88
N LYS A 64 -8.84 -2.34 -8.62
CA LYS A 64 -7.85 -1.24 -8.63
C LYS A 64 -8.46 0.10 -9.03
N HIS A 65 -9.47 0.10 -9.89
CA HIS A 65 -10.15 1.33 -10.30
C HIS A 65 -10.77 2.07 -9.10
N ILE A 66 -11.52 1.35 -8.26
CA ILE A 66 -12.18 1.90 -7.07
C ILE A 66 -11.13 2.44 -6.09
N LEU A 67 -10.06 1.67 -5.85
CA LEU A 67 -8.96 2.10 -4.98
C LEU A 67 -8.28 3.38 -5.49
N ARG A 68 -8.05 3.47 -6.80
CA ARG A 68 -7.46 4.66 -7.43
C ARG A 68 -8.35 5.88 -7.31
N GLU A 69 -9.65 5.73 -7.51
CA GLU A 69 -10.62 6.81 -7.39
C GLU A 69 -10.69 7.34 -5.96
N LEU A 70 -10.78 6.44 -4.97
CA LEU A 70 -10.72 6.80 -3.54
C LEU A 70 -9.42 7.51 -3.19
N ALA A 71 -8.28 7.04 -3.71
CA ALA A 71 -6.99 7.67 -3.48
C ALA A 71 -6.95 9.09 -4.08
N HIS A 72 -7.44 9.28 -5.31
CA HIS A 72 -7.53 10.60 -5.93
C HIS A 72 -8.42 11.55 -5.14
N ASN A 73 -9.56 11.06 -4.63
CA ASN A 73 -10.46 11.85 -3.80
C ASN A 73 -9.80 12.30 -2.47
N MET A 74 -8.81 11.56 -1.98
CA MET A 74 -7.99 11.91 -0.81
C MET A 74 -6.77 12.78 -1.15
N GLY A 75 -6.56 13.17 -2.40
CA GLY A 75 -5.41 13.97 -2.85
C GLY A 75 -4.13 13.16 -3.08
N LEU A 76 -4.22 11.84 -3.17
CA LEU A 76 -3.10 10.96 -3.49
C LEU A 76 -2.97 10.79 -5.01
N VAL A 77 -1.76 10.52 -5.47
CA VAL A 77 -1.44 10.41 -6.89
C VAL A 77 -1.89 9.07 -7.47
N GLU A 78 -1.62 7.97 -6.78
CA GLU A 78 -2.01 6.65 -7.27
C GLU A 78 -1.99 5.56 -6.19
N VAL A 79 -2.59 4.42 -6.52
CA VAL A 79 -2.51 3.18 -5.75
C VAL A 79 -1.67 2.15 -6.52
N VAL A 80 -0.69 1.59 -5.82
CA VAL A 80 0.22 0.56 -6.31
C VAL A 80 0.03 -0.70 -5.48
N CYS A 81 -0.36 -1.80 -6.14
CA CYS A 81 -0.49 -3.11 -5.51
C CYS A 81 0.78 -3.93 -5.77
N MET A 82 1.40 -4.46 -4.72
CA MET A 82 2.66 -5.19 -4.80
C MET A 82 2.55 -6.55 -4.12
N ASN A 83 3.20 -7.57 -4.70
CA ASN A 83 3.36 -8.87 -4.07
C ASN A 83 4.43 -8.78 -2.97
N ALA A 84 4.01 -8.93 -1.71
CA ALA A 84 4.89 -8.86 -0.54
C ALA A 84 5.96 -9.95 -0.57
N LYS A 85 5.58 -11.19 -0.93
CA LYS A 85 6.49 -12.35 -1.00
C LYS A 85 7.56 -12.17 -2.06
N ARG A 86 7.19 -11.63 -3.22
CA ARG A 86 8.15 -11.32 -4.29
C ARG A 86 9.14 -10.23 -3.86
N LEU A 87 8.67 -9.18 -3.17
CA LEU A 87 9.52 -8.08 -2.71
C LEU A 87 10.53 -8.52 -1.63
N LEU A 88 10.14 -9.47 -0.77
CA LEU A 88 11.02 -10.04 0.26
C LEU A 88 12.05 -11.02 -0.30
N ARG A 89 11.69 -11.77 -1.35
CA ARG A 89 12.55 -12.77 -1.99
C ARG A 89 13.48 -12.19 -3.05
N ASP A 90 13.23 -10.95 -3.48
CA ASP A 90 14.08 -10.29 -4.46
C ASP A 90 15.49 -10.06 -3.89
N PRO A 91 16.55 -10.70 -4.44
CA PRO A 91 17.91 -10.58 -3.94
C PRO A 91 18.48 -9.17 -4.08
N MET A 92 17.93 -8.35 -4.98
CA MET A 92 18.32 -6.95 -5.18
C MET A 92 17.52 -5.99 -4.29
N SER A 93 16.55 -6.50 -3.52
CA SER A 93 15.74 -5.70 -2.60
C SER A 93 16.59 -5.17 -1.44
N LYS A 94 16.84 -3.86 -1.44
CA LYS A 94 17.50 -3.17 -0.31
C LYS A 94 16.56 -2.90 0.85
N LEU A 95 15.32 -3.39 0.80
CA LEU A 95 14.27 -3.10 1.78
C LEU A 95 14.70 -3.40 3.22
N LYS A 96 15.41 -4.52 3.44
CA LYS A 96 15.92 -4.90 4.77
C LYS A 96 16.89 -3.86 5.35
N GLN A 97 17.69 -3.22 4.51
CA GLN A 97 18.69 -2.24 4.92
C GLN A 97 18.09 -0.83 5.00
N THR A 98 17.25 -0.46 4.04
CA THR A 98 16.69 0.90 3.94
C THR A 98 15.49 1.12 4.84
N ASN A 99 14.65 0.10 5.05
CA ASN A 99 13.44 0.18 5.87
C ASN A 99 13.17 -1.16 6.59
N PRO A 100 13.95 -1.49 7.64
CA PRO A 100 13.84 -2.77 8.34
C PRO A 100 12.46 -2.99 8.98
N ARG A 101 11.77 -1.92 9.38
CA ARG A 101 10.41 -2.00 9.92
C ARG A 101 9.41 -2.47 8.87
N LEU A 102 9.45 -1.88 7.66
CA LEU A 102 8.59 -2.34 6.56
C LEU A 102 8.91 -3.78 6.20
N TRP A 103 10.18 -4.17 6.22
CA TRP A 103 10.58 -5.55 5.95
C TRP A 103 9.93 -6.53 6.94
N LEU A 104 9.93 -6.23 8.24
CA LEU A 104 9.23 -7.04 9.26
C LEU A 104 7.70 -7.04 9.08
N GLU A 105 7.11 -5.89 8.78
CA GLU A 105 5.67 -5.76 8.51
C GLU A 105 5.25 -6.64 7.32
N LEU A 106 6.06 -6.68 6.25
CA LEU A 106 5.81 -7.55 5.11
C LEU A 106 6.02 -9.04 5.43
N GLN A 107 7.01 -9.40 6.24
CA GLN A 107 7.19 -10.79 6.67
C GLN A 107 5.97 -11.30 7.41
N TRP A 108 5.39 -10.48 8.28
CA TRP A 108 4.15 -10.81 8.99
C TRP A 108 2.99 -11.08 8.02
N VAL A 109 2.79 -10.20 7.03
CA VAL A 109 1.74 -10.37 6.00
C VAL A 109 1.94 -11.67 5.22
N THR A 110 3.18 -12.02 4.87
CA THR A 110 3.44 -13.24 4.08
C THR A 110 3.37 -14.55 4.87
N THR A 111 3.28 -14.46 6.20
CA THR A 111 3.17 -15.63 7.10
C THR A 111 1.73 -15.89 7.52
N LYS A 112 0.83 -14.91 7.33
CA LYS A 112 -0.62 -15.10 7.41
C LYS A 112 -1.11 -15.94 6.23
#